data_AF-A0A941LF02-F1
#
_entry.id   AF-A0A941LF02-F1
#
_cell.length_a   1.000
_cell.length_b   1.000
_cell.length_c   1.000
_cell.angle_alpha   90.00
_cell.angle_beta   90.00
_cell.angle_gamma   90.00
#
_symmetry.space_group_name_H-M   'P 1'
#
loop_
_entity.id
_entity.type
_entity.pdbx_description
1 polymer ?
#
loop_
_entity_poly.entity_id
_entity_poly.type
_entity_poly.pdbx_seq_one_letter_code
_entity_poly.pdbx_strand_id
1 'polypeptide(L)' 'MTSLRFHIRFPENKIKEPIIYQIGHEFRVVTNVRRADVRETTGWMDLELTGETEEIERAVDGIRTKGCVVDPIELNVVE' A
#
# COMPACT_ATOMS: atom_id res chain seq x y z
N MET A 1 6.75 16.36 2.97
CA MET A 1 5.82 15.22 2.94
C MET A 1 5.03 15.18 1.64
N THR A 2 5.31 14.15 0.86
CA THR A 2 4.65 13.81 -0.42
C THR A 2 3.57 12.77 -0.14
N SER A 3 2.52 12.73 -0.97
CA SER A 3 1.50 11.68 -0.92
C SER A 3 1.44 10.98 -2.27
N LEU A 4 1.67 9.66 -2.28
CA LEU A 4 1.61 8.81 -3.47
C LEU A 4 0.55 7.72 -3.29
N ARG A 5 -0.09 7.31 -4.38
CA ARG A 5 -1.16 6.31 -4.38
C ARG A 5 -0.73 5.05 -5.11
N PHE A 6 -1.10 3.92 -4.54
CA PHE A 6 -0.74 2.60 -5.04
C PHE A 6 -1.95 1.68 -5.02
N HIS A 7 -2.09 0.88 -6.06
CA HIS A 7 -2.98 -0.24 -6.11
C HIS A 7 -2.24 -1.47 -5.60
N ILE A 8 -2.74 -2.08 -4.53
CA ILE A 8 -2.14 -3.23 -3.87
C ILE A 8 -3.07 -4.42 -4.04
N ARG A 9 -2.53 -5.54 -4.52
CA ARG A 9 -3.23 -6.83 -4.60
C ARG A 9 -2.63 -7.82 -3.61
N PHE A 10 -3.49 -8.47 -2.85
CA PHE A 10 -3.12 -9.47 -1.85
C PHE A 10 -3.38 -10.87 -2.42
N PRO A 11 -2.33 -11.70 -2.56
CA PRO A 11 -2.54 -13.13 -2.77
C PRO A 11 -3.36 -13.74 -1.63
N GLU A 12 -4.07 -14.83 -1.91
CA GLU A 12 -4.99 -15.48 -0.96
C GLU A 12 -4.33 -15.76 0.41
N ASN A 13 -3.10 -16.27 0.42
CA ASN A 13 -2.36 -16.58 1.64
C ASN A 13 -1.91 -15.35 2.43
N LYS A 14 -2.06 -14.14 1.89
CA LYS A 14 -1.68 -12.86 2.52
C LYS A 14 -2.86 -12.03 3.02
N ILE A 15 -4.09 -12.38 2.65
CA ILE A 15 -5.30 -11.62 3.02
C ILE A 15 -5.49 -11.50 4.54
N LYS A 16 -5.11 -12.53 5.29
CA LYS A 16 -5.25 -12.56 6.76
C LYS A 16 -4.09 -11.91 7.51
N GLU A 17 -3.02 -11.51 6.82
CA GLU A 17 -1.86 -10.88 7.43
C GLU A 17 -2.09 -9.36 7.61
N PRO A 18 -1.69 -8.75 8.74
CA PRO A 18 -1.91 -7.33 9.01
C PRO A 18 -0.85 -6.46 8.31
N ILE A 19 -0.62 -6.68 7.02
CA ILE A 19 0.50 -6.10 6.26
C ILE A 19 0.47 -4.57 6.33
N ILE A 20 -0.68 -3.93 6.09
CA ILE A 20 -0.77 -2.47 6.09
C ILE A 20 -0.47 -1.87 7.47
N TYR A 21 -0.92 -2.52 8.54
CA TYR A 21 -0.60 -2.12 9.90
C TYR A 21 0.91 -2.22 10.17
N GLN A 22 1.55 -3.33 9.78
CA GLN A 22 3.00 -3.50 9.91
C GLN A 22 3.77 -2.40 9.17
N ILE A 23 3.35 -2.05 7.96
CA ILE A 23 4.01 -1.00 7.17
C ILE A 23 3.98 0.37 7.85
N GLY A 24 2.84 0.78 8.42
CA GLY A 24 2.76 2.05 9.17
C GLY A 24 3.58 2.08 10.45
N HIS A 25 4.00 0.92 10.98
CA HIS A 25 4.84 0.80 12.16
C HIS A 25 6.34 0.61 11.84
N GLU A 26 6.65 -0.07 10.74
CA GLU A 26 8.03 -0.34 10.30
C GLU A 26 8.66 0.85 9.55
N PHE A 27 7.83 1.69 8.91
CA PHE A 27 8.27 2.81 8.09
C PHE A 27 7.63 4.11 8.56
N ARG A 28 8.30 5.25 8.35
CA ARG A 28 7.82 6.57 8.76
C ARG A 28 6.83 7.14 7.74
N VAL A 29 5.76 6.39 7.49
CA VAL A 29 4.68 6.75 6.56
C VAL A 29 3.34 6.68 7.25
N VAL A 30 2.43 7.55 6.85
CA VAL A 30 1.01 7.45 7.19
C VAL A 30 0.32 6.67 6.08
N THR A 31 -0.36 5.58 6.44
CA THR A 31 -1.15 4.76 5.53
C THR A 31 -2.61 5.22 5.54
N ASN A 32 -3.16 5.56 4.38
CA ASN A 32 -4.55 6.00 4.24
C ASN A 32 -5.28 5.19 3.15
N VAL A 33 -6.21 4.32 3.55
CA VAL A 33 -6.97 3.47 2.64
C VAL A 33 -8.01 4.32 1.90
N ARG A 34 -7.91 4.37 0.57
CA ARG A 34 -8.84 5.12 -0.29
C ARG A 34 -9.98 4.25 -0.79
N ARG A 35 -9.68 3.00 -1.15
CA ARG A 35 -10.65 1.97 -1.55
C ARG A 35 -10.10 0.61 -1.14
N ALA A 36 -10.99 -0.33 -0.84
CA ALA A 36 -10.62 -1.72 -0.63
C ALA A 36 -11.80 -2.65 -0.92
N ASP A 37 -11.53 -3.83 -1.46
CA ASP A 37 -12.42 -4.99 -1.46
C ASP A 37 -11.61 -6.16 -0.92
N VAL A 38 -12.06 -6.71 0.21
CA VAL A 38 -11.40 -7.83 0.88
C VAL A 38 -12.45 -8.89 1.15
N ARG A 39 -12.21 -10.09 0.64
CA ARG A 39 -13.04 -11.30 0.78
C ARG A 39 -12.18 -12.43 1.30
N GLU A 40 -12.77 -13.62 1.45
CA GLU A 40 -12.05 -14.78 1.99
C GLU A 40 -10.83 -15.19 1.16
N THR A 41 -10.89 -15.08 -0.17
CA THR A 41 -9.83 -15.56 -1.09
C THR A 41 -9.28 -14.49 -2.03
N THR A 42 -9.88 -13.30 -2.06
CA THR A 42 -9.45 -12.18 -2.90
C THR A 42 -9.35 -10.90 -2.09
N GLY A 43 -8.29 -10.12 -2.30
CA GLY A 43 -8.16 -8.81 -1.65
C GLY A 43 -7.38 -7.82 -2.51
N TRP A 44 -7.87 -6.59 -2.58
CA TRP A 44 -7.12 -5.46 -3.14
C TRP A 44 -7.46 -4.16 -2.42
N MET A 45 -6.57 -3.18 -2.52
CA MET A 45 -6.83 -1.82 -2.04
C MET A 45 -6.11 -0.76 -2.85
N ASP A 46 -6.70 0.44 -2.89
CA ASP A 46 -5.99 1.66 -3.26
C ASP A 46 -5.53 2.33 -1.97
N LEU A 47 -4.22 2.37 -1.76
CA LEU A 47 -3.59 2.91 -0.57
C LEU A 47 -2.84 4.20 -0.92
N GLU A 48 -3.09 5.26 -0.17
CA GLU A 48 -2.26 6.46 -0.18
C GLU A 48 -1.23 6.38 0.94
N LEU A 49 0.04 6.57 0.58
CA LEU A 49 1.16 6.67 1.51
C LEU A 49 1.62 8.12 1.56
N THR A 50 1.65 8.69 2.77
CA THR A 50 2.16 10.05 3.01
C THR A 50 3.40 10.00 3.87
N GLY A 51 4.47 10.66 3.43
CA GLY A 51 5.75 10.69 4.14
C GLY A 51 6.84 11.37 3.32
N GLU A 52 8.09 11.16 3.70
CA GLU A 52 9.23 11.51 2.83
C GLU A 52 9.37 10.49 1.71
N THR A 53 9.78 10.92 0.51
CA THR A 53 9.80 10.07 -0.69
C THR A 53 10.56 8.76 -0.47
N GLU A 54 11.73 8.83 0.17
CA GLU A 54 12.57 7.66 0.49
C GLU A 54 11.87 6.66 1.44
N GLU A 55 11.09 7.16 2.40
CA GLU A 55 10.32 6.30 3.32
C GLU A 55 9.13 5.64 2.59
N ILE A 56 8.52 6.35 1.64
CA ILE A 56 7.45 5.78 0.79
C ILE A 56 8.01 4.67 -0.10
N GLU A 57 9.16 4.89 -0.75
CA GLU A 57 9.82 3.89 -1.58
C GLU A 57 10.15 2.62 -0.78
N ARG A 58 10.75 2.80 0.41
CA ARG A 58 11.01 1.69 1.34
C ARG A 58 9.75 0.96 1.78
N ALA A 59 8.67 1.68 2.07
CA ALA A 59 7.39 1.08 2.45
C ALA A 59 6.80 0.25 1.30
N VAL A 60 6.87 0.75 0.07
CA VAL A 60 6.43 0.03 -1.14
C VAL A 60 7.22 -1.26 -1.33
N ASP A 61 8.54 -1.22 -1.20
CA ASP A 61 9.39 -2.41 -1.29
C ASP A 61 9.16 -3.38 -0.13
N GLY A 62 8.85 -2.87 1.06
CA GLY A 62 8.41 -3.65 2.21
C GLY A 62 7.11 -4.42 1.94
N ILE A 63 6.13 -3.80 1.29
CA ILE A 63 4.87 -4.45 0.87
C ILE A 63 5.16 -5.56 -0.16
N ARG A 64 6.02 -5.28 -1.15
CA ARG A 64 6.43 -6.26 -2.17
C ARG A 64 7.16 -7.46 -1.56
N THR A 65 8.08 -7.21 -0.65
CA THR A 65 8.85 -8.25 0.07
C THR A 65 7.94 -9.15 0.91
N LYS A 66 6.85 -8.60 1.44
CA LYS A 66 5.80 -9.37 2.15
C LYS A 66 4.90 -10.18 1.21
N GLY A 67 5.13 -10.13 -0.11
CA GLY A 67 4.48 -10.96 -1.11
C GLY A 67 3.26 -10.33 -1.77
N CYS A 68 2.97 -9.06 -1.52
CA CYS A 68 1.91 -8.32 -2.20
C CYS A 68 2.38 -7.76 -3.54
N VAL A 69 1.46 -7.59 -4.48
CA VAL A 69 1.74 -6.88 -5.75
C VAL A 69 1.38 -5.41 -5.56
N VAL A 70 2.26 -4.50 -5.97
CA VAL A 70 2.09 -3.05 -5.80
C VAL A 70 2.36 -2.33 -7.10
N ASP A 71 1.31 -1.71 -7.62
CA ASP A 71 1.31 -0.93 -8.86
C ASP A 71 1.04 0.55 -8.52
N PRO A 72 1.82 1.53 -9.03
CA PRO A 72 1.50 2.94 -8.83
C PRO A 72 0.18 3.29 -9.50
N ILE A 73 -0.62 4.12 -8.85
CA ILE A 73 -1.78 4.74 -9.48
C ILE A 73 -1.28 6.05 -10.08
N GLU A 74 -1.20 6.11 -11.40
CA GLU A 74 -0.93 7.37 -12.09
C GLU A 74 -2.00 8.39 -11.68
N LEU A 75 -1.56 9.45 -11.01
CA LEU A 75 -2.40 10.60 -10.80
C LEU A 75 -2.58 11.25 -12.17
N ASN A 76 -3.78 11.18 -12.74
CA ASN A 76 -4.19 12.22 -13.68
C ASN A 76 -4.07 13.53 -12.91
N VAL A 77 -3.02 14.29 -13.18
CA VAL A 77 -2.85 15.64 -12.66
C VAL A 77 -3.95 16.46 -13.32
N VAL A 78 -5.11 16.54 -12.68
CA VAL A 78 -6.05 17.63 -12.92
C VAL A 78 -5.63 18.72 -11.96
N GLU A 79 -4.90 19.69 -12.53
CA GLU A 79 -4.60 20.98 -11.90
C GLU A 79 -5.89 21.78 -11.64
#